data_AF-A0A846XV06-F1
#
_entry.id   AF-A0A846XV06-F1
#
_cell.length_a   1.000
_cell.length_b   1.000
_cell.length_c   1.000
_cell.angle_alpha   90.00
_cell.angle_beta   90.00
_cell.angle_gamma   90.00
#
_symmetry.space_group_name_H-M   'P 1'
#
loop_
_entity.id
_entity.type
_entity.pdbx_description
1 polymer ?
#
loop_
_entity_poly.entity_id
_entity_poly.type
_entity_poly.pdbx_seq_one_letter_code
_entity_poly.pdbx_strand_id
1 'polypeptide(L)'
;MQVEDPVAQKLCDAISPQLSDWRVQGPTLGRVALNITVHEWAAQNGGINLAVLGDKSSVDRITTKTCSGVRDEALQALELPDFASGIAF
;
A
#
# COMPACT_ATOMS: atom_id res chain seq x y z
N MET A 1 3.46 4.87 13.22
CA MET A 1 3.42 6.24 12.65
C MET A 1 1.98 6.69 12.40
N GLN A 2 1.72 7.98 12.54
CA GLN A 2 0.51 8.66 12.04
C GLN A 2 0.91 9.55 10.86
N VAL A 3 0.05 9.64 9.85
CA VAL A 3 0.19 10.56 8.72
C VAL A 3 -1.05 11.44 8.64
N GLU A 4 -0.91 12.63 8.05
CA GLU A 4 -2.05 13.52 7.84
C GLU A 4 -3.05 12.91 6.86
N ASP A 5 -4.34 13.21 7.01
CA ASP A 5 -5.41 12.61 6.19
C ASP A 5 -5.21 12.83 4.67
N PRO A 6 -4.75 14.00 4.18
CA PRO A 6 -4.44 14.17 2.75
C PRO A 6 -3.29 13.27 2.26
N VAL A 7 -2.30 12.98 3.13
CA VAL A 7 -1.19 12.09 2.82
C VAL A 7 -1.67 10.63 2.80
N ALA A 8 -2.54 10.25 3.74
CA ALA A 8 -3.20 8.94 3.74
C ALA A 8 -4.01 8.70 2.46
N GLN A 9 -4.78 9.70 2.00
CA GLN A 9 -5.58 9.58 0.79
C GLN A 9 -4.72 9.30 -0.45
N LYS A 10 -3.56 9.95 -0.58
CA LYS A 10 -2.64 9.70 -1.71
C LYS A 10 -2.16 8.25 -1.81
N LEU A 11 -2.07 7.51 -0.71
CA LEU A 11 -1.73 6.09 -0.76
C LEU A 11 -2.86 5.29 -1.42
N CYS A 12 -4.10 5.57 -1.04
CA CYS A 12 -5.28 4.95 -1.62
C CYS A 12 -5.41 5.30 -3.11
N ASP A 13 -5.15 6.56 -3.47
CA ASP A 13 -5.17 7.03 -4.86
C ASP A 13 -4.07 6.37 -5.70
N ALA A 14 -2.94 6.01 -5.10
CA ALA A 14 -1.86 5.28 -5.78
C ALA A 14 -2.17 3.79 -5.96
N ILE A 15 -2.86 3.15 -5.00
CA ILE A 15 -3.22 1.72 -5.05
C ILE A 15 -4.40 1.47 -5.99
N SER A 16 -5.45 2.30 -5.91
CA SER A 16 -6.71 2.10 -6.66
C SER A 16 -6.54 1.81 -8.16
N PRO A 17 -5.75 2.57 -8.94
CA PRO A 17 -5.58 2.29 -10.38
C PRO A 17 -4.85 0.97 -10.66
N GLN A 18 -4.07 0.44 -9.71
CA GLN A 18 -3.27 -0.77 -9.88
C GLN A 18 -4.10 -2.06 -9.74
N LEU A 19 -5.29 -1.98 -9.14
CA LEU A 19 -6.11 -3.16 -8.80
C LEU A 19 -6.44 -4.02 -10.03
N SER A 20 -6.73 -3.38 -11.17
CA SER A 20 -7.01 -4.11 -12.42
C SER A 20 -5.78 -4.89 -12.87
N ASP A 21 -4.61 -4.24 -12.85
CA ASP A 21 -3.36 -4.85 -13.29
C ASP A 21 -2.93 -5.98 -12.37
N TRP A 22 -3.10 -5.85 -11.05
CA TRP A 22 -2.77 -6.91 -10.10
C TRP A 22 -3.63 -8.16 -10.31
N ARG A 23 -4.91 -7.99 -10.64
CA ARG A 23 -5.81 -9.12 -10.98
C ARG A 23 -5.40 -9.82 -12.27
N VAL A 24 -4.91 -9.07 -13.27
CA VAL A 24 -4.54 -9.62 -14.59
C VAL A 24 -3.15 -10.26 -14.56
N GLN A 25 -2.18 -9.59 -13.94
CA GLN A 25 -0.78 -10.01 -13.89
C GLN A 25 -0.51 -11.07 -12.81
N GLY A 26 -1.39 -11.16 -11.81
CA GLY A 26 -1.32 -12.11 -10.71
C GLY A 26 -0.44 -11.66 -9.54
N PRO A 27 -0.47 -12.43 -8.44
CA PRO A 27 0.05 -12.01 -7.14
C PRO A 27 1.57 -11.81 -7.13
N THR A 28 2.34 -12.55 -7.93
CA THR A 28 3.80 -12.41 -7.97
C THR A 28 4.23 -11.02 -8.42
N LEU A 29 3.72 -10.55 -9.56
CA LEU A 29 4.04 -9.21 -10.07
C LEU A 29 3.32 -8.12 -9.27
N GLY A 30 2.07 -8.38 -8.85
CA GLY A 30 1.32 -7.45 -8.03
C GLY A 30 2.00 -7.11 -6.70
N ARG A 31 2.61 -8.09 -6.02
CA ARG A 31 3.33 -7.85 -4.75
C ARG A 31 4.56 -6.97 -4.94
N VAL A 32 5.29 -7.15 -6.04
CA VAL A 32 6.41 -6.27 -6.40
C VAL A 32 5.91 -4.85 -6.65
N ALA A 33 4.82 -4.70 -7.42
CA ALA A 33 4.21 -3.41 -7.70
C ALA A 33 3.65 -2.72 -6.43
N LEU A 34 3.07 -3.47 -5.49
CA LEU A 34 2.67 -2.96 -4.18
C LEU A 34 3.86 -2.38 -3.43
N ASN A 35 4.96 -3.13 -3.33
CA ASN A 35 6.16 -2.66 -2.63
C ASN A 35 6.64 -1.33 -3.22
N ILE A 36 6.77 -1.26 -4.55
CA ILE A 36 7.17 -0.02 -5.26
C ILE A 36 6.21 1.12 -4.94
N THR A 37 4.90 0.88 -5.04
CA THR A 37 3.85 1.88 -4.81
C THR A 37 3.93 2.48 -3.40
N VAL A 38 4.14 1.64 -2.37
CA VAL A 38 4.28 2.09 -0.98
C VAL A 38 5.54 2.93 -0.78
N HIS A 39 6.68 2.50 -1.34
CA HIS A 39 7.94 3.25 -1.26
C HIS A 39 7.87 4.58 -2.02
N GLU A 40 7.29 4.61 -3.21
CA GLU A 40 7.10 5.85 -3.98
C GLU A 40 6.18 6.83 -3.24
N TRP A 41 5.05 6.37 -2.70
CA TRP A 41 4.17 7.19 -1.87
C TRP A 41 4.92 7.76 -0.67
N ALA A 42 5.69 6.94 0.05
CA ALA A 42 6.44 7.38 1.22
C ALA A 42 7.54 8.40 0.85
N ALA A 43 8.24 8.19 -0.27
CA ALA A 43 9.23 9.13 -0.78
C ALA A 43 8.61 10.49 -1.14
N GLN A 44 7.48 10.51 -1.83
CA GLN A 44 6.81 11.72 -2.29
C GLN A 44 6.15 12.53 -1.18
N ASN A 45 5.89 11.93 -0.01
CA ASN A 45 5.16 12.57 1.08
C ASN A 45 6.03 12.76 2.33
N GLY A 46 7.18 13.42 2.14
CA GLY A 46 8.09 13.79 3.22
C GLY A 46 9.21 12.78 3.48
N GLY A 47 9.45 11.84 2.55
CA GLY A 47 10.55 10.89 2.67
C GLY A 47 10.38 9.90 3.82
N ILE A 48 9.14 9.52 4.14
CA ILE A 48 8.79 8.70 5.32
C ILE A 48 9.10 7.19 5.17
N ASN A 49 9.91 6.80 4.18
CA ASN A 49 10.26 5.40 3.88
C ASN A 49 10.79 4.66 5.11
N LEU A 50 11.74 5.27 5.84
CA LEU A 50 12.31 4.65 7.04
C LEU A 50 11.27 4.47 8.16
N ALA A 51 10.31 5.40 8.26
CA ALA A 51 9.24 5.30 9.24
C ALA A 51 8.22 4.22 8.86
N VAL A 52 7.94 4.03 7.56
CA VAL A 52 7.13 2.91 7.05
C VAL A 52 7.85 1.59 7.28
N LEU A 53 9.14 1.49 6.98
CA LEU A 53 9.93 0.27 7.21
C LEU A 53 10.00 -0.10 8.70
N GLY A 54 10.07 0.89 9.59
CA GLY A 54 10.03 0.69 11.04
C GLY A 54 8.64 0.29 11.58
N ASP A 55 7.57 0.54 10.83
CA ASP A 55 6.19 0.22 11.21
C ASP A 55 5.35 -0.08 9.95
N LYS A 56 5.60 -1.24 9.32
CA LYS A 56 4.92 -1.63 8.08
C LYS A 56 3.40 -1.73 8.25
N SER A 57 2.96 -2.11 9.46
CA SER A 57 1.53 -2.17 9.83
C SER A 57 0.82 -0.81 9.77
N SER A 58 1.56 0.30 9.69
CA SER A 58 0.97 1.62 9.42
C SER A 58 0.24 1.67 8.08
N VAL A 59 0.72 0.98 7.04
CA VAL A 59 0.07 0.92 5.72
C VAL A 59 -1.30 0.29 5.83
N ASP A 60 -1.44 -0.81 6.58
CA ASP A 60 -2.74 -1.42 6.88
C ASP A 60 -3.66 -0.47 7.64
N ARG A 61 -3.17 0.16 8.72
CA ARG A 61 -4.02 1.09 9.51
C ARG A 61 -4.49 2.29 8.69
N ILE A 62 -3.61 2.85 7.85
CA ILE A 62 -3.94 3.96 6.95
C ILE A 62 -5.03 3.52 5.98
N THR A 63 -4.82 2.42 5.28
CA THR A 63 -5.75 1.96 4.23
C THR A 63 -7.07 1.44 4.79
N THR A 64 -7.07 0.81 5.98
CA THR A 64 -8.31 0.46 6.69
C THR A 64 -9.13 1.70 7.06
N LYS A 65 -8.49 2.77 7.54
CA LYS A 65 -9.18 4.02 7.91
C LYS A 65 -9.70 4.78 6.68
N THR A 66 -8.89 4.84 5.62
CA THR A 66 -9.11 5.76 4.51
C THR A 66 -9.83 5.14 3.31
N CYS A 67 -9.55 3.88 2.99
CA CYS A 67 -10.06 3.22 1.78
C CYS A 67 -10.20 1.71 1.94
N SER A 68 -11.01 1.26 2.91
CA SER A 68 -11.17 -0.17 3.23
C SER A 68 -11.54 -1.04 2.02
N GLY A 69 -12.38 -0.56 1.11
CA GLY A 69 -12.71 -1.30 -0.12
C GLY A 69 -11.50 -1.53 -1.04
N VAL A 70 -10.70 -0.49 -1.27
CA VAL A 70 -9.45 -0.59 -2.08
C VAL A 70 -8.47 -1.53 -1.42
N ARG A 71 -8.36 -1.47 -0.08
CA ARG A 71 -7.53 -2.40 0.70
C ARG A 71 -7.96 -3.85 0.50
N ASP A 72 -9.26 -4.14 0.64
CA ASP A 72 -9.75 -5.51 0.59
C ASP A 72 -9.60 -6.10 -0.82
N GLU A 73 -9.90 -5.33 -1.87
CA GLU A 73 -9.65 -5.73 -3.26
C GLU A 73 -8.17 -6.00 -3.53
N ALA A 74 -7.28 -5.14 -3.01
CA ALA A 74 -5.85 -5.30 -3.16
C ALA A 74 -5.35 -6.57 -2.49
N LEU A 75 -5.70 -6.82 -1.23
CA LEU A 75 -5.25 -8.01 -0.51
C LEU A 75 -5.75 -9.30 -1.15
N GLN A 76 -6.99 -9.28 -1.66
CA GLN A 76 -7.52 -10.40 -2.42
C GLN A 76 -6.72 -10.63 -3.71
N ALA A 77 -6.48 -9.58 -4.52
CA ALA A 77 -5.74 -9.69 -5.77
C ALA A 77 -4.27 -10.12 -5.57
N LEU A 78 -3.68 -9.71 -4.45
CA LEU A 78 -2.29 -10.00 -4.11
C LEU A 78 -2.11 -11.29 -3.30
N GLU A 79 -3.20 -11.93 -2.89
CA GLU A 79 -3.21 -13.08 -1.98
C GLU A 79 -2.34 -12.82 -0.74
N LEU A 80 -2.53 -11.66 -0.11
CA LEU A 80 -1.79 -11.25 1.09
C LEU A 80 -2.70 -11.23 2.31
N PRO A 81 -2.20 -11.63 3.50
CA PRO A 81 -2.95 -11.47 4.75
C PRO A 81 -3.10 -9.99 5.16
N ASP A 82 -2.10 -9.17 4.85
CA ASP A 82 -2.02 -7.74 5.14
C ASP A 82 -0.99 -7.07 4.21
N PHE A 83 -1.00 -5.74 4.10
CA PHE A 83 -0.03 -5.05 3.26
C PHE A 83 1.39 -5.13 3.83
N ALA A 84 1.52 -5.14 5.16
CA ALA A 84 2.80 -5.26 5.84
C ALA A 84 3.63 -6.46 5.37
N SER A 85 2.99 -7.59 5.08
CA SER A 85 3.62 -8.82 4.57
C SER A 85 4.18 -8.70 3.14
N GLY A 86 3.67 -7.75 2.35
CA GLY A 86 4.10 -7.49 0.97
C GLY A 86 5.20 -6.43 0.83
N ILE A 87 5.57 -5.73 1.92
CA ILE A 87 6.55 -4.63 1.89
C ILE A 87 7.94 -5.18 2.24
N ALA A 88 8.89 -4.97 1.33
CA ALA A 88 10.32 -5.28 1.46
C ALA A 88 11.17 -4.01 1.67
N PHE A 89 12.46 -4.19 1.92
CA PHE A 89 13.42 -3.12 2.26
C PHE A 89 13.87 -2.30 1.05
#